data_AF-A0A1M5XXW5-F1
#
_entry.id   AF-A0A1M5XXW5-F1
#
_cell.length_a   1.000
_cell.length_b   1.000
_cell.length_c   1.000
_cell.angle_alpha   90.00
_cell.angle_beta   90.00
_cell.angle_gamma   90.00
#
_symmetry.space_group_name_H-M   'P 1'
#
loop_
_entity.id
_entity.type
_entity.pdbx_description
1 polymer ?
#
loop_
_entity_poly.entity_id
_entity_poly.type
_entity_poly.pdbx_seq_one_letter_code
_entity_poly.pdbx_strand_id
1 'polypeptide(L)'
;MATASLSPVQRAELQQALESKLAQAQQRFNELDQARRAKPPCYADAIERAFYQTQRRTQEQQMEREQTRIEELRQALERLEQGCYGVCQRSGEPIPFERLRLMPEARFAEGSGQG
;
A
#
# COMPACT_ATOMS: atom_id res chain seq x y z
N MET A 1 -8.07 22.59 17.58
CA MET A 1 -7.92 21.49 16.60
C MET A 1 -7.08 20.42 17.28
N ALA A 2 -7.58 19.19 17.39
CA ALA A 2 -6.96 18.13 18.19
C ALA A 2 -5.76 17.52 17.46
N THR A 3 -4.58 18.07 17.66
CA THR A 3 -3.30 17.44 17.28
C THR A 3 -3.08 16.23 18.17
N ALA A 4 -3.04 15.03 17.59
CA ALA A 4 -2.54 13.86 18.28
C ALA A 4 -1.09 14.17 18.74
N SER A 5 -0.86 14.22 20.05
CA SER A 5 0.44 14.47 20.68
C SER A 5 1.41 13.31 20.41
N LEU A 6 1.85 13.15 19.16
CA LEU A 6 2.92 12.25 18.78
C LEU A 6 4.25 12.95 19.03
N SER A 7 5.12 12.32 19.82
CA SER A 7 6.48 12.82 20.05
C SER A 7 7.28 12.81 18.73
N PRO A 8 8.29 13.70 18.58
CA PRO A 8 9.12 13.73 17.37
C PRO A 8 9.79 12.38 17.09
N VAL A 9 10.11 11.60 18.13
CA VAL A 9 10.67 10.25 18.01
C VAL A 9 9.65 9.27 17.42
N GLN A 10 8.43 9.25 17.94
CA GLN A 10 7.36 8.38 17.42
C GLN A 10 7.00 8.68 15.97
N ARG A 11 7.05 9.96 15.58
CA ARG A 11 6.83 10.37 14.18
C ARG A 11 7.94 9.83 13.29
N ALA A 12 9.21 9.95 13.69
CA ALA A 12 10.34 9.41 12.93
C ALA A 12 10.25 7.88 12.77
N GLU A 13 9.89 7.14 13.82
CA GLU A 13 9.71 5.69 13.74
C GLU A 13 8.60 5.29 12.75
N LEU A 14 7.44 5.96 12.82
CA LEU A 14 6.33 5.73 11.89
C LEU A 14 6.70 6.09 10.45
N GLN A 15 7.41 7.21 10.27
CA GLN A 15 7.86 7.67 8.96
C GLN A 15 8.79 6.63 8.32
N GLN A 16 9.82 6.19 9.05
CA GLN A 16 10.77 5.21 8.55
C GLN A 16 10.08 3.87 8.22
N ALA A 17 9.11 3.44 9.04
CA ALA A 17 8.34 2.24 8.76
C ALA A 17 7.48 2.37 7.50
N LEU A 18 6.84 3.52 7.30
CA LEU A 18 6.05 3.83 6.09
C LEU A 18 6.93 3.91 4.84
N GLU A 19 8.07 4.59 4.91
CA GLU A 19 9.03 4.70 3.80
C GLU A 19 9.57 3.33 3.40
N SER A 20 9.92 2.48 4.38
CA SER A 20 10.35 1.10 4.11
C SER A 20 9.26 0.28 3.42
N LYS A 21 8.00 0.40 3.87
CA LYS A 21 6.86 -0.25 3.21
C LYS A 21 6.58 0.30 1.82
N LEU A 22 6.71 1.61 1.63
CA LEU A 22 6.54 2.28 0.34
C LEU A 22 7.59 1.78 -0.65
N ALA A 23 8.85 1.71 -0.24
CA ALA A 23 9.92 1.16 -1.04
C ALA A 23 9.66 -0.30 -1.42
N GLN A 24 9.19 -1.13 -0.47
CA GLN A 24 8.79 -2.52 -0.75
C GLN A 24 7.65 -2.62 -1.76
N ALA A 25 6.58 -1.83 -1.60
CA ALA A 25 5.45 -1.83 -2.52
C ALA A 25 5.87 -1.35 -3.91
N GLN A 26 6.72 -0.31 -3.97
CA GLN A 26 7.26 0.22 -5.22
C GLN A 26 8.16 -0.80 -5.93
N GLN A 27 8.99 -1.53 -5.19
CA GLN A 27 9.82 -2.60 -5.72
C GLN A 27 8.94 -3.71 -6.30
N ARG A 28 7.94 -4.18 -5.54
CA ARG A 28 7.02 -5.23 -5.97
C ARG A 28 6.22 -4.84 -7.21
N PHE A 29 5.75 -3.59 -7.27
CA PHE A 29 5.12 -3.03 -8.47
C PHE A 29 6.07 -3.04 -9.67
N ASN A 30 7.34 -2.64 -9.47
CA ASN A 30 8.34 -2.63 -10.53
C ASN A 30 8.68 -4.06 -11.02
N GLU A 31 8.75 -5.04 -10.13
CA GLU A 31 8.92 -6.46 -10.48
C GLU A 31 7.75 -6.97 -11.35
N LEU A 32 6.52 -6.62 -10.97
CA LEU A 32 5.32 -6.96 -11.75
C LEU A 32 5.31 -6.26 -13.12
N ASP A 33 5.66 -4.97 -13.18
CA ASP A 33 5.73 -4.23 -14.44
C ASP A 33 6.82 -4.78 -15.37
N GLN A 34 7.99 -5.17 -14.83
CA GLN A 34 9.03 -5.83 -15.61
C GLN A 34 8.55 -7.18 -16.16
N ALA A 35 7.91 -8.02 -15.33
CA ALA A 35 7.33 -9.29 -15.77
C ALA A 35 6.25 -9.07 -16.84
N ARG A 36 5.49 -7.98 -16.76
CA ARG A 36 4.52 -7.60 -17.78
C ARG A 36 5.19 -7.15 -19.08
N ARG A 37 6.24 -6.34 -19.00
CA ARG A 37 6.98 -5.88 -20.19
C ARG A 37 7.77 -7.00 -20.87
N ALA A 38 8.09 -8.06 -20.14
CA ALA A 38 8.75 -9.22 -20.69
C ALA A 38 7.97 -9.79 -21.89
N LYS A 39 8.72 -10.17 -22.91
CA LYS A 39 8.16 -10.69 -24.16
C LYS A 39 7.34 -11.95 -23.86
N PRO A 40 6.10 -12.08 -24.38
CA PRO A 40 5.35 -13.31 -24.29
C PRO A 40 6.16 -14.51 -24.80
N PRO A 41 6.14 -15.67 -24.12
CA PRO A 41 6.69 -16.89 -24.67
C PRO A 41 5.97 -17.25 -25.98
N CYS A 42 6.66 -17.94 -26.89
CA CYS A 42 6.02 -18.51 -28.06
C CYS A 42 5.15 -19.68 -27.60
N TYR A 43 3.84 -19.55 -27.68
CA TYR A 43 2.91 -20.59 -27.22
C TYR A 43 2.87 -21.75 -28.21
N ALA A 44 3.05 -22.98 -27.76
CA ALA A 44 2.97 -24.15 -28.63
C ALA A 44 1.53 -24.67 -28.79
N ASP A 45 0.66 -24.51 -27.78
CA ASP A 45 -0.75 -24.95 -27.82
C ASP A 45 -1.78 -23.97 -27.17
N ALA A 46 -3.08 -24.23 -27.42
CA ALA A 46 -4.21 -23.55 -26.79
C ALA A 46 -4.19 -23.56 -25.26
N ILE A 47 -3.75 -24.64 -24.61
CA ILE A 47 -3.66 -24.72 -23.15
C ILE A 47 -2.63 -23.71 -22.61
N GLU A 48 -1.45 -23.63 -23.24
CA GLU A 48 -0.40 -22.68 -22.83
C GLU A 48 -0.84 -21.23 -23.03
N ARG A 49 -1.56 -20.94 -24.13
CA ARG A 49 -2.16 -19.61 -24.36
C ARG A 49 -3.14 -19.24 -23.24
N ALA A 50 -4.02 -20.15 -22.85
CA ALA A 50 -5.01 -19.91 -21.82
C ALA A 50 -4.36 -19.69 -20.43
N PHE A 51 -3.34 -20.48 -20.10
CA PHE A 51 -2.57 -20.30 -18.86
C PHE A 51 -1.92 -18.92 -18.80
N TYR A 52 -1.25 -18.50 -19.88
CA TYR A 52 -0.62 -17.19 -19.94
C TYR A 52 -1.61 -16.04 -19.83
N GLN A 53 -2.77 -16.12 -20.50
CA GLN A 53 -3.82 -15.10 -20.38
C GLN A 53 -4.32 -14.97 -18.95
N THR A 54 -4.47 -16.10 -18.25
CA THR A 54 -4.87 -16.11 -16.83
C THR A 54 -3.79 -15.48 -15.97
N GLN A 55 -2.53 -15.86 -16.16
CA GLN A 55 -1.39 -15.30 -15.45
C GLN A 55 -1.28 -13.79 -15.64
N ARG A 56 -1.53 -13.30 -16.87
CA ARG A 56 -1.55 -11.87 -17.18
C ARG A 56 -2.63 -11.12 -16.43
N ARG A 57 -3.86 -11.62 -16.43
CA ARG A 57 -4.96 -11.02 -15.64
C ARG A 57 -4.64 -10.98 -14.15
N THR A 58 -4.07 -12.05 -13.61
CA THR A 58 -3.64 -12.08 -12.20
C THR A 58 -2.55 -11.06 -11.92
N GLN A 59 -1.56 -10.89 -12.82
CA GLN A 59 -0.53 -9.86 -12.69
C GLN A 59 -1.13 -8.45 -12.73
N GLU A 60 -2.09 -8.20 -13.62
CA GLU A 60 -2.80 -6.91 -13.70
C GLU A 60 -3.50 -6.56 -12.39
N GLN A 61 -4.24 -7.51 -11.82
CA GLN A 61 -4.90 -7.33 -10.52
C GLN A 61 -3.89 -7.09 -9.39
N GLN A 62 -2.74 -7.78 -9.39
CA GLN A 62 -1.69 -7.55 -8.39
C GLN A 62 -1.10 -6.15 -8.51
N MET A 63 -0.81 -5.68 -9.72
CA MET A 63 -0.28 -4.32 -9.92
C MET A 63 -1.28 -3.25 -9.44
N GLU A 64 -2.57 -3.42 -9.72
CA GLU A 64 -3.61 -2.47 -9.30
C GLU A 64 -3.70 -2.38 -7.76
N ARG A 65 -3.57 -3.53 -7.07
CA ARG A 65 -3.48 -3.60 -5.61
C ARG A 65 -2.21 -2.91 -5.08
N GLU A 66 -1.04 -3.18 -5.66
CA GLU A 66 0.21 -2.54 -5.23
C GLU A 66 0.21 -1.03 -5.50
N GLN A 67 -0.40 -0.59 -6.61
CA GLN A 67 -0.55 0.82 -6.94
C GLN A 67 -1.44 1.54 -5.92
N THR A 68 -2.60 0.96 -5.60
CA THR A 68 -3.48 1.46 -4.53
C THR A 68 -2.73 1.55 -3.21
N ARG A 69 -1.95 0.52 -2.86
CA ARG A 69 -1.15 0.48 -1.64
C ARG A 69 -0.08 1.58 -1.59
N ILE A 70 0.59 1.84 -2.71
CA ILE A 70 1.56 2.94 -2.83
C ILE A 70 0.89 4.29 -2.57
N GLU A 71 -0.29 4.53 -3.13
CA GLU A 71 -1.04 5.75 -2.90
C GLU A 71 -1.47 5.89 -1.43
N GLU A 72 -1.94 4.82 -0.80
CA GLU A 72 -2.31 4.84 0.62
C GLU A 72 -1.10 5.13 1.52
N LEU A 73 0.06 4.53 1.25
CA LEU A 73 1.29 4.78 2.00
C LEU A 73 1.79 6.23 1.83
N ARG A 74 1.70 6.80 0.63
CA ARG A 74 2.05 8.20 0.38
C ARG A 74 1.14 9.16 1.15
N GLN A 75 -0.17 8.89 1.15
CA GLN A 75 -1.10 9.70 1.93
C GLN A 75 -0.88 9.57 3.44
N ALA A 76 -0.50 8.39 3.92
CA ALA A 76 -0.14 8.19 5.32
C ALA A 76 1.06 9.09 5.68
N LEU A 77 2.12 9.10 4.86
CA LEU A 77 3.27 9.98 5.04
C LEU A 77 2.89 11.47 5.05
N GLU A 78 2.08 11.93 4.10
CA GLU A 78 1.65 13.32 4.04
C GLU A 78 0.88 13.74 5.31
N ARG A 79 0.00 12.89 5.82
CA ARG A 79 -0.72 13.15 7.08
C ARG A 79 0.23 13.19 8.27
N LEU A 80 1.29 12.39 8.25
CA LEU A 80 2.34 12.36 9.26
C LEU A 80 3.09 13.69 9.33
N GLU A 81 3.44 14.23 8.17
CA GLU A 81 4.09 15.55 8.05
C GLU A 81 3.16 16.69 8.49
N GLN A 82 1.90 16.68 8.04
CA GLN A 82 0.91 17.70 8.41
C GLN A 82 0.50 17.67 9.89
N GLY A 83 0.83 16.61 10.63
CA GLY A 83 0.43 16.44 12.03
C GLY A 83 -1.05 16.07 12.21
N CYS A 84 -1.73 15.73 11.12
CA CYS A 84 -3.08 15.16 11.09
C CYS A 84 -3.07 13.63 10.97
N TYR A 85 -1.94 13.00 11.31
CA TYR A 85 -1.80 11.55 11.28
C TYR A 85 -2.74 10.90 12.28
N GLY A 86 -3.44 9.87 11.81
CA GLY A 86 -4.48 9.26 12.59
C GLY A 86 -5.73 10.13 12.69
N VAL A 87 -6.19 10.75 11.61
CA VAL A 87 -7.57 11.25 11.51
C VAL A 87 -8.30 10.42 10.46
N CYS A 88 -9.42 9.81 10.85
CA CYS A 88 -10.26 9.01 9.97
C CYS A 88 -10.85 9.92 8.88
N GLN A 89 -10.59 9.67 7.59
CA GLN A 89 -11.19 10.46 6.50
C GLN A 89 -12.71 10.33 6.43
N ARG A 90 -13.28 9.27 6.99
CA ARG A 90 -14.72 8.99 6.95
C ARG A 90 -15.49 9.67 8.09
N SER A 91 -14.90 9.71 9.28
CA SER A 91 -15.57 10.20 10.50
C SER A 91 -14.95 11.49 11.05
N GLY A 92 -13.75 11.88 10.62
CA GLY A 92 -12.97 12.97 11.22
C GLY A 92 -12.42 12.67 12.61
N GLU A 93 -12.59 11.45 13.12
CA GLU A 93 -12.16 11.04 14.46
C GLU A 93 -10.68 10.65 14.50
N PRO A 94 -10.00 10.89 15.65
CA PRO A 94 -8.61 10.47 15.82
C PRO A 94 -8.48 8.93 15.91
N ILE A 95 -7.67 8.35 15.04
CA ILE A 95 -7.24 6.94 15.07
C ILE A 95 -6.19 6.78 16.18
N PRO A 96 -6.39 5.86 17.14
CA PRO A 96 -5.46 5.68 18.25
C PRO A 96 -4.09 5.19 17.77
N PHE A 97 -3.01 5.71 18.40
CA PHE A 97 -1.62 5.39 18.03
C PHE A 97 -1.31 3.89 18.11
N GLU A 98 -1.90 3.14 19.06
CA GLU A 98 -1.70 1.69 19.14
C GLU A 98 -2.12 0.96 17.87
N ARG A 99 -3.18 1.42 17.19
CA ARG A 99 -3.61 0.87 15.89
C ARG A 99 -2.64 1.23 14.78
N LEU A 100 -2.18 2.48 14.74
CA LEU A 100 -1.22 2.96 13.75
C LEU A 100 0.16 2.31 13.92
N ARG A 101 0.54 1.94 15.14
CA ARG A 101 1.77 1.18 15.43
C ARG A 101 1.68 -0.26 14.91
N LEU A 102 0.51 -0.91 15.06
CA LEU A 102 0.27 -2.26 14.56
C LEU A 102 0.13 -2.30 13.03
N MET A 103 -0.57 -1.32 12.46
CA MET A 103 -0.80 -1.18 11.03
C MET A 103 -0.60 0.29 10.62
N PRO A 104 0.63 0.70 10.26
CA PRO A 104 0.87 2.08 9.84
C PRO A 104 0.17 2.45 8.53
N GLU A 105 -0.23 1.47 7.72
CA GLU A 105 -1.05 1.69 6.52
C GLU A 105 -2.56 1.84 6.81
N ALA A 106 -3.00 1.71 8.07
CA ALA A 106 -4.42 1.76 8.42
C ALA A 106 -5.01 3.16 8.19
N ARG A 107 -5.84 3.28 7.14
CA ARG A 107 -6.56 4.51 6.78
C ARG A 107 -7.85 4.74 7.58
N PHE A 108 -8.31 3.72 8.32
CA PHE A 108 -9.57 3.70 9.07
C PHE A 108 -9.37 3.13 10.49
N ALA A 109 -10.09 3.66 11.49
CA ALA A 109 -10.05 3.20 12.89
C ALA A 109 -10.65 1.79 13.08
N GLU A 110 -11.58 1.43 12.19
CA GLU A 110 -12.23 0.13 12.14
C GLU A 110 -11.62 -0.66 10.98
N GLY A 111 -11.03 -1.81 11.32
CA GLY A 111 -10.32 -2.66 10.37
C GLY A 111 -11.19 -2.99 9.18
N SER A 112 -10.90 -2.37 8.04
CA SER A 112 -11.39 -2.85 6.76
C SER A 112 -10.46 -3.99 6.37
N GLY A 113 -10.85 -5.20 6.76
CA GLY A 113 -10.16 -6.43 6.41
C GLY A 113 -9.99 -6.53 4.90
N GLN A 114 -8.78 -6.84 4.47
CA GLN A 114 -8.60 -7.49 3.18
C GLN A 114 -9.00 -8.94 3.37
N GLY A 115 -10.18 -9.29 2.87
CA GLY A 115 -10.59 -10.68 2.61
C GLY A 115 -9.90 -11.25 1.38
#